data_AF-A0A7C1NJU0-F1
#
_entry.id   AF-A0A7C1NJU0-F1
#
_cell.length_a   1.000
_cell.length_b   1.000
_cell.length_c   1.000
_cell.angle_alpha   90.00
_cell.angle_beta   90.00
_cell.angle_gamma   90.00
#
_symmetry.space_group_name_H-M   'P 1'
#
loop_
_entity.id
_entity.type
_entity.pdbx_description
1 polymer ?
#
loop_
_entity_poly.entity_id
_entity_poly.type
_entity_poly.pdbx_seq_one_letter_code
_entity_poly.pdbx_strand_id
1 'polypeptide(L)'
;MRLVRRWTAARVATLVVGVLLVLYGANTLYGYYQLSRMRLDPVAPSYFTLLGFPSREMGERRWKIVISQEVPKVVEVLREQPFVRPELGAEEGAVRRVAIEQVLKVCPVVLTERHIQDAWIERREAEVLRARPEYFVVHLRLTPEGRARLWRYARTYVARPRTLGEPPADERLLLIVDKQPWAAPIIRSEVATSWWLLSRAAALQTSDVQIQPIFDEEIANEIVNGFRKARQLAQKGVVP
;
A
#
# COMPACT_ATOMS: atom_id res chain seq x y z
N MET A 1 32.53 18.52 50.99
CA MET A 1 32.21 19.23 49.72
C MET A 1 33.53 19.35 48.95
N ARG A 2 33.78 18.84 47.75
CA ARG A 2 32.96 18.42 46.60
C ARG A 2 33.70 17.29 45.88
N LEU A 3 33.13 16.08 45.84
CA LEU A 3 33.58 15.01 44.94
C LEU A 3 32.92 15.23 43.56
N VAL A 4 33.36 16.24 42.82
CA VAL A 4 32.99 16.34 41.39
C VAL A 4 33.92 15.39 40.65
N ARG A 5 33.51 14.11 40.63
CA ARG A 5 34.09 13.06 39.80
C ARG A 5 34.09 13.59 38.37
N ARG A 6 35.25 13.92 37.79
CA ARG A 6 35.36 14.30 36.38
C ARG A 6 34.96 13.07 35.56
N TRP A 7 33.73 13.05 35.06
CA TRP A 7 33.30 12.03 34.11
C TRP A 7 34.12 12.26 32.84
N THR A 8 34.86 11.24 32.41
CA THR A 8 35.53 11.28 31.11
C THR A 8 34.49 11.45 30.01
N ALA A 9 34.81 12.19 28.96
CA ALA A 9 33.89 12.46 27.85
C ALA A 9 33.26 11.16 27.29
N ALA A 10 34.02 10.06 27.30
CA ALA A 10 33.53 8.73 26.94
C ALA A 10 32.35 8.26 27.80
N ARG A 11 32.39 8.44 29.13
CA ARG A 11 31.27 8.03 30.01
C ARG A 11 30.03 8.89 29.82
N VAL A 12 30.22 10.17 29.56
CA VAL A 12 29.11 11.08 29.23
C VAL A 12 28.49 10.68 27.89
N ALA A 13 29.32 10.40 26.87
CA ALA A 13 28.85 9.93 25.57
C ALA A 13 28.09 8.60 25.67
N THR A 14 28.63 7.60 26.39
CA THR A 14 27.93 6.32 26.59
C THR A 14 26.60 6.50 27.32
N LEU A 15 26.55 7.38 28.33
CA LEU A 15 25.31 7.66 29.05
C LEU A 15 24.28 8.37 28.16
N VAL A 16 24.69 9.37 27.38
CA VAL A 16 23.82 10.08 26.44
C VAL A 16 23.30 9.13 25.36
N VAL A 17 24.17 8.34 24.73
CA VAL A 17 23.77 7.34 23.72
C VAL A 17 22.83 6.30 24.34
N GLY A 18 23.14 5.81 25.55
CA GLY A 18 22.28 4.86 26.26
C GLY A 18 20.89 5.43 26.54
N VAL A 19 20.81 6.67 27.03
CA VAL A 19 19.53 7.37 27.27
C VAL A 19 18.76 7.56 25.96
N LEU A 20 19.43 7.98 24.88
CA LEU A 20 18.79 8.15 23.57
C LEU A 20 18.24 6.82 23.02
N LEU A 21 18.97 5.72 23.16
CA LEU A 21 18.52 4.39 22.75
C LEU A 21 17.30 3.93 23.55
N VAL A 22 17.29 4.15 24.87
CA VAL A 22 16.15 3.81 25.73
C VAL A 22 14.93 4.64 25.35
N LEU A 23 15.08 5.96 25.17
CA LEU A 23 13.99 6.85 24.75
C LEU A 23 13.44 6.45 23.38
N TYR A 24 14.32 6.14 22.43
CA TYR A 24 13.94 5.68 21.10
C TYR A 24 13.18 4.34 21.14
N GLY A 25 13.69 3.37 21.91
CA GLY A 25 13.04 2.07 22.09
C GLY A 25 11.67 2.20 22.75
N ALA A 26 11.57 2.98 23.82
CA ALA A 26 10.31 3.25 24.51
C ALA A 26 9.28 3.93 23.59
N ASN A 27 9.68 4.96 22.84
CA ASN A 27 8.81 5.64 21.89
C ASN A 27 8.32 4.70 20.78
N THR A 28 9.20 3.85 20.27
CA THR A 28 8.88 2.89 19.21
C THR A 28 7.90 1.81 19.68
N LEU A 29 8.14 1.21 20.86
CA LEU A 29 7.26 0.22 21.45
C LEU A 29 5.90 0.81 21.80
N TYR A 30 5.89 2.04 22.32
CA TYR A 30 4.66 2.78 22.61
C TYR A 30 3.87 3.07 21.32
N GLY A 31 4.54 3.50 20.25
CA GLY A 31 3.91 3.70 18.94
C GLY A 31 3.30 2.41 18.37
N TYR A 32 4.03 1.29 18.44
CA TYR A 32 3.48 -0.02 18.07
C TYR A 32 2.24 -0.37 18.90
N TYR A 33 2.32 -0.19 20.23
CA TYR A 33 1.22 -0.50 21.14
C TYR A 33 -0.04 0.29 20.78
N GLN A 34 0.09 1.62 20.57
CA GLN A 34 -1.03 2.47 20.15
C GLN A 34 -1.64 2.02 18.83
N LEU A 35 -0.80 1.79 17.80
CA LEU A 35 -1.27 1.40 16.47
C LEU A 35 -1.97 0.04 16.49
N SER A 36 -1.44 -0.92 17.25
CA SER A 36 -1.99 -2.28 17.35
C SER A 36 -3.36 -2.33 18.04
N ARG A 37 -3.66 -1.35 18.90
CA ARG A 37 -4.92 -1.26 19.66
C ARG A 37 -5.82 -0.12 19.21
N MET A 38 -5.48 0.53 18.10
CA MET A 38 -6.28 1.62 17.57
C MET A 38 -7.69 1.12 17.21
N ARG A 39 -8.71 1.85 17.67
CA ARG A 39 -10.09 1.61 17.23
C ARG A 39 -10.20 2.13 15.80
N LEU A 40 -10.68 1.28 14.90
CA LEU A 40 -10.75 1.55 13.47
C LEU A 40 -12.20 1.39 13.03
N ASP A 41 -12.87 2.52 12.84
CA ASP A 41 -14.25 2.55 12.39
C ASP A 41 -14.34 2.22 10.89
N PRO A 42 -15.44 1.63 10.41
CA PRO A 42 -15.65 1.45 8.98
C PRO A 42 -15.59 2.78 8.22
N VAL A 43 -15.05 2.73 7.00
CA VAL A 43 -14.78 3.90 6.17
C VAL A 43 -15.59 3.78 4.89
N ALA A 44 -16.36 4.82 4.56
CA ALA A 44 -17.04 4.88 3.28
C ALA A 44 -16.04 5.15 2.13
N PRO A 45 -16.28 4.61 0.92
CA PRO A 45 -15.48 4.93 -0.25
C PRO A 45 -15.53 6.43 -0.57
N SER A 46 -14.43 6.95 -1.12
CA SER A 46 -14.25 8.33 -1.53
C SER A 46 -13.65 8.41 -2.95
N TYR A 47 -13.32 9.62 -3.39
CA TYR A 47 -12.69 9.84 -4.72
C TYR A 47 -11.42 9.01 -4.91
N PHE A 48 -10.61 8.85 -3.87
CA PHE A 48 -9.41 8.02 -3.87
C PHE A 48 -9.55 6.92 -2.81
N THR A 49 -9.71 5.68 -3.26
CA THR A 49 -10.02 4.54 -2.38
C THR A 49 -9.11 3.36 -2.68
N LEU A 50 -8.57 2.74 -1.63
CA LEU A 50 -7.92 1.44 -1.70
C LEU A 50 -8.84 0.40 -1.08
N LEU A 51 -9.41 -0.45 -1.92
CA LEU A 51 -10.24 -1.57 -1.50
C LEU A 51 -9.37 -2.81 -1.25
N GLY A 52 -9.73 -3.60 -0.25
CA GLY A 52 -9.19 -4.93 -0.08
C GLY A 52 -9.86 -5.90 -1.04
N PHE A 53 -9.10 -6.74 -1.73
CA PHE A 53 -9.62 -7.81 -2.57
C PHE A 53 -9.30 -9.17 -1.92
N PRO A 54 -10.11 -9.62 -0.94
CA PRO A 54 -9.91 -10.88 -0.23
C PRO A 54 -10.04 -12.08 -1.17
N SER A 55 -8.92 -12.73 -1.49
CA SER A 55 -8.84 -13.74 -2.56
C SER A 55 -9.86 -14.88 -2.41
N ARG A 56 -10.07 -15.39 -1.19
CA ARG A 56 -11.00 -16.49 -0.88
C ARG A 56 -12.47 -16.10 -1.08
N GLU A 57 -12.88 -14.96 -0.50
CA GLU A 57 -14.25 -14.46 -0.61
C GLU A 57 -14.59 -14.10 -2.07
N MET A 58 -13.61 -13.58 -2.80
CA MET A 58 -13.75 -13.29 -4.22
C MET A 58 -13.76 -14.58 -5.07
N GLY A 59 -12.99 -15.60 -4.67
CA GLY A 59 -13.02 -16.93 -5.27
C GLY A 59 -14.39 -17.60 -5.14
N GLU A 60 -15.02 -17.54 -3.97
CA GLU A 60 -16.40 -18.03 -3.74
C GLU A 60 -17.42 -17.32 -4.66
N ARG A 61 -17.17 -16.03 -4.95
CA ARG A 61 -17.98 -15.21 -5.88
C ARG A 61 -17.58 -15.36 -7.35
N ARG A 62 -16.54 -16.14 -7.65
CA ARG A 62 -15.91 -16.29 -8.98
C ARG A 62 -15.43 -14.96 -9.58
N TRP A 63 -15.00 -14.03 -8.73
CA TRP A 63 -14.42 -12.75 -9.15
C TRP A 63 -12.92 -12.88 -9.31
N LYS A 64 -12.39 -12.35 -10.41
CA LYS A 64 -10.96 -12.31 -10.69
C LYS A 64 -10.58 -10.93 -11.19
N ILE A 65 -9.46 -10.41 -10.69
CA ILE A 65 -8.84 -9.21 -11.27
C ILE A 65 -8.11 -9.65 -12.53
N VAL A 66 -8.54 -9.14 -13.67
CA VAL A 66 -7.82 -9.28 -14.94
C VAL A 66 -7.01 -8.02 -15.15
N ILE A 67 -5.70 -8.14 -15.06
CA ILE A 67 -4.76 -7.04 -15.30
C ILE A 67 -4.43 -7.10 -16.79
N SER A 68 -4.88 -6.11 -17.55
CA SER A 68 -4.64 -6.04 -19.00
C SER A 68 -3.15 -5.84 -19.36
N GLN A 69 -2.32 -5.46 -18.38
CA GLN A 69 -0.89 -5.24 -18.53
C GLN A 69 -0.08 -6.01 -17.47
N GLU A 70 -0.01 -7.33 -17.56
CA GLU A 70 1.11 -8.06 -16.96
C GLU A 70 2.24 -8.10 -18.00
N VAL A 71 3.33 -7.36 -17.78
CA VAL A 71 4.59 -7.64 -18.49
C VAL A 71 5.00 -9.03 -18.03
N PRO A 72 5.02 -10.04 -18.93
CA PRO A 72 5.34 -11.39 -18.52
C PRO A 72 6.76 -11.41 -17.93
N LYS A 73 6.94 -12.14 -16.83
CA LYS A 73 8.23 -12.26 -16.13
C LYS A 73 9.37 -12.79 -16.99
N VAL A 74 9.07 -13.33 -18.18
CA VAL A 74 10.00 -13.68 -19.24
C VAL A 74 9.30 -13.41 -20.57
N VAL A 75 9.70 -12.38 -21.33
CA VAL A 75 9.35 -12.27 -22.76
C VAL A 75 10.61 -12.00 -23.53
N GLU A 76 11.06 -13.00 -24.29
CA GLU A 76 12.06 -12.87 -25.34
C GLU A 76 11.50 -12.19 -26.60
N VAL A 77 10.28 -11.66 -26.55
CA VAL A 77 9.58 -11.14 -27.73
C VAL A 77 8.97 -9.78 -27.41
N LEU A 78 9.69 -8.75 -27.85
CA LEU A 78 9.15 -7.42 -28.12
C LEU A 78 8.05 -7.57 -29.19
N ARG A 79 6.80 -7.81 -28.78
CA ARG A 79 5.67 -7.37 -29.60
C ARG A 79 5.32 -5.97 -29.12
N GLU A 80 5.60 -4.99 -29.96
CA GLU A 80 4.95 -3.69 -29.93
C GLU A 80 3.45 -3.93 -30.09
N GLN A 81 2.76 -4.17 -28.97
CA GLN A 81 1.30 -4.09 -28.97
C GLN A 81 0.95 -2.61 -29.01
N PRO A 82 0.30 -2.12 -30.08
CA PRO A 82 -0.23 -0.77 -30.08
C PRO A 82 -1.17 -0.61 -28.88
N PHE A 83 -0.99 0.48 -28.13
CA PHE A 83 -1.84 0.84 -27.01
C PHE A 83 -3.27 1.08 -27.53
N VAL A 84 -4.16 0.16 -27.22
CA VAL A 84 -5.60 0.41 -27.27
C VAL A 84 -5.97 0.80 -25.86
N ARG A 85 -6.41 2.05 -25.66
CA ARG A 85 -7.13 2.46 -24.44
C ARG A 85 -8.12 1.34 -24.16
N PRO A 86 -8.17 0.73 -22.95
CA PRO A 86 -9.17 -0.30 -22.69
C PRO A 86 -10.54 0.31 -22.94
N GLU A 87 -11.11 0.02 -24.11
CA GLU A 87 -12.39 0.55 -24.49
C GLU A 87 -13.40 -0.03 -23.49
N LEU A 88 -14.22 0.86 -22.95
CA LEU A 88 -15.48 0.49 -22.32
C LEU A 88 -16.32 -0.22 -23.39
N GLY A 89 -16.15 -1.55 -23.58
CA GLY A 89 -16.97 -2.25 -24.56
C GLY A 89 -16.64 -3.71 -24.89
N ALA A 90 -15.38 -4.14 -24.94
CA ALA A 90 -15.09 -5.49 -25.42
C ALA A 90 -15.15 -6.54 -24.30
N GLU A 91 -16.26 -7.29 -24.22
CA GLU A 91 -16.33 -8.55 -23.48
C GLU A 91 -15.46 -9.59 -24.19
N GLU A 92 -14.24 -9.84 -23.69
CA GLU A 92 -13.48 -11.02 -24.09
C GLU A 92 -14.06 -12.27 -23.41
N GLY A 93 -14.26 -13.31 -24.21
CA GLY A 93 -15.13 -14.45 -23.94
C GLY A 93 -14.97 -15.13 -22.58
N ALA A 94 -16.13 -15.46 -22.00
CA ALA A 94 -16.37 -16.19 -20.75
C ALA A 94 -16.19 -15.44 -19.42
N VAL A 95 -15.71 -14.18 -19.40
CA VAL A 95 -15.56 -13.39 -18.17
C VAL A 95 -16.56 -12.24 -18.14
N ARG A 96 -17.59 -12.35 -17.31
CA ARG A 96 -18.56 -11.26 -17.08
C ARG A 96 -17.89 -10.15 -16.26
N ARG A 97 -17.85 -8.92 -16.80
CA ARG A 97 -17.36 -7.76 -16.05
C ARG A 97 -18.29 -7.47 -14.87
N VAL A 98 -17.69 -7.20 -13.71
CA VAL A 98 -18.41 -6.81 -12.49
C VAL A 98 -18.50 -5.28 -12.45
N ALA A 99 -19.70 -4.74 -12.25
CA ALA A 99 -19.91 -3.29 -12.13
C ALA A 99 -19.17 -2.74 -10.91
N ILE A 100 -18.54 -1.56 -11.04
CA ILE A 100 -17.71 -1.00 -9.97
C ILE A 100 -18.53 -0.69 -8.71
N GLU A 101 -19.80 -0.35 -8.86
CA GLU A 101 -20.74 -0.14 -7.75
C GLU A 101 -20.92 -1.42 -6.92
N GLN A 102 -20.88 -2.58 -7.57
CA GLN A 102 -20.96 -3.87 -6.89
C GLN A 102 -19.64 -4.16 -6.16
N VAL A 103 -18.49 -3.82 -6.76
CA VAL A 103 -17.18 -3.95 -6.12
C VAL A 103 -17.10 -3.08 -4.87
N LEU A 104 -17.53 -1.81 -4.95
CA LEU A 104 -17.54 -0.86 -3.83
C LEU A 104 -18.47 -1.29 -2.69
N LYS A 105 -19.52 -2.05 -2.97
CA LYS A 105 -20.45 -2.59 -1.95
C LYS A 105 -19.91 -3.84 -1.26
N VAL A 106 -19.16 -4.67 -1.97
CA VAL A 106 -18.72 -6.00 -1.49
C VAL A 106 -17.33 -5.93 -0.87
N CYS A 107 -16.39 -5.25 -1.52
CA CYS A 107 -15.00 -5.22 -1.08
C CYS A 107 -14.83 -4.26 0.11
N PRO A 108 -14.10 -4.65 1.16
CA PRO A 108 -13.84 -3.77 2.30
C PRO A 108 -12.98 -2.58 1.89
N VAL A 109 -13.37 -1.38 2.32
CA VAL A 109 -12.55 -0.18 2.17
C VAL A 109 -11.42 -0.21 3.21
N VAL A 110 -10.18 -0.29 2.75
CA VAL A 110 -9.01 -0.36 3.63
C VAL A 110 -8.46 1.03 3.90
N LEU A 111 -8.24 1.82 2.84
CA LEU A 111 -7.71 3.18 2.93
C LEU A 111 -8.47 4.12 1.99
N THR A 112 -8.39 5.41 2.32
CA THR A 112 -8.87 6.52 1.49
C THR A 112 -7.87 7.68 1.61
N GLU A 113 -8.11 8.81 0.94
CA GLU A 113 -7.21 9.98 1.00
C GLU A 113 -6.92 10.47 2.42
N ARG A 114 -7.90 10.45 3.33
CA ARG A 114 -7.71 10.82 4.76
C ARG A 114 -6.66 9.97 5.49
N HIS A 115 -6.41 8.75 5.01
CA HIS A 115 -5.47 7.82 5.63
C HIS A 115 -4.05 7.93 5.07
N ILE A 116 -3.86 8.73 4.02
CA ILE A 116 -2.59 8.90 3.32
C ILE A 116 -2.06 10.30 3.65
N GLN A 117 -0.84 10.36 4.15
CA GLN A 117 -0.15 11.59 4.48
C GLN A 117 0.42 12.26 3.24
N ASP A 118 1.07 11.49 2.37
CA ASP A 118 1.73 11.99 1.17
C ASP A 118 1.82 10.91 0.08
N ALA A 119 1.92 11.34 -1.18
CA ALA A 119 2.10 10.46 -2.34
C ALA A 119 3.03 11.11 -3.37
N TRP A 120 4.03 10.34 -3.82
CA TRP A 120 4.99 10.80 -4.82
C TRP A 120 5.39 9.66 -5.76
N ILE A 121 6.04 10.03 -6.86
CA ILE A 121 6.50 9.11 -7.89
C ILE A 121 8.03 9.04 -7.81
N GLU A 122 8.57 7.84 -7.87
CA GLU A 122 9.99 7.58 -8.04
C GLU A 122 10.19 6.88 -9.40
N ARG A 123 11.07 7.41 -10.24
CA ARG A 123 11.50 6.75 -11.48
C ARG A 123 12.66 5.83 -11.13
N ARG A 124 12.58 4.57 -11.53
CA ARG A 124 13.62 3.56 -11.32
C ARG A 124 14.02 2.92 -12.63
N GLU A 125 15.30 2.61 -12.72
CA GLU A 125 15.82 1.83 -13.82
C GLU A 125 15.68 0.34 -13.51
N ALA A 126 15.19 -0.44 -14.47
CA ALA A 126 15.14 -1.88 -14.38
C ALA A 126 16.38 -2.46 -15.05
N GLU A 127 17.44 -2.68 -14.27
CA GLU A 127 18.67 -3.34 -14.73
C GLU A 127 18.41 -4.71 -15.41
N VAL A 128 17.28 -5.34 -15.09
CA VAL A 128 16.91 -6.70 -15.54
C VAL A 128 15.94 -6.70 -16.74
N LEU A 129 15.26 -5.58 -17.03
CA LEU A 129 14.27 -5.51 -18.11
C LEU A 129 14.89 -4.93 -19.38
N ARG A 130 15.54 -5.79 -20.19
CA ARG A 130 16.21 -5.39 -21.44
C ARG A 130 15.31 -4.64 -22.44
N ALA A 131 13.98 -4.80 -22.36
CA ALA A 131 13.02 -4.22 -23.30
C ALA A 131 12.45 -2.84 -22.87
N ARG A 132 12.48 -2.50 -21.57
CA ARG A 132 12.09 -1.19 -21.05
C ARG A 132 13.00 -0.85 -19.88
N PRO A 133 13.94 0.09 -20.04
CA PRO A 133 14.95 0.37 -19.03
C PRO A 133 14.36 1.04 -17.79
N GLU A 134 13.10 1.47 -17.81
CA GLU A 134 12.54 2.32 -16.79
C GLU A 134 11.12 1.92 -16.39
N TYR A 135 10.85 2.05 -15.09
CA TYR A 135 9.53 1.92 -14.50
C TYR A 135 9.36 2.96 -13.40
N PHE A 136 8.12 3.32 -13.14
CA PHE A 136 7.70 4.22 -12.10
C PHE A 136 7.21 3.42 -10.90
N VAL A 137 7.48 3.96 -9.72
CA VAL A 137 6.97 3.47 -8.44
C VAL A 137 6.18 4.60 -7.82
N VAL A 138 4.91 4.34 -7.53
CA VAL A 138 4.10 5.27 -6.74
C VAL A 138 4.25 4.91 -5.27
N HIS A 139 4.79 5.85 -4.51
CA HIS A 139 4.98 5.74 -3.07
C HIS A 139 3.84 6.41 -2.34
N LEU A 140 3.25 5.70 -1.37
CA LEU A 140 2.28 6.27 -0.44
C LEU A 140 2.89 6.24 0.97
N ARG A 141 2.87 7.38 1.64
CA ARG A 141 3.15 7.49 3.07
C ARG A 141 1.82 7.54 3.81
N LEU A 142 1.65 6.63 4.76
CA LEU A 142 0.40 6.48 5.48
C LEU A 142 0.42 7.28 6.79
N THR A 143 -0.75 7.75 7.18
CA THR A 143 -1.00 8.25 8.54
C THR A 143 -0.90 7.10 9.56
N PRO A 144 -0.75 7.39 10.87
CA PRO A 144 -0.83 6.36 11.91
C PRO A 144 -2.07 5.46 11.76
N GLU A 145 -3.24 6.06 11.54
CA GLU A 145 -4.48 5.31 11.30
C GLU A 145 -4.41 4.45 10.04
N GLY A 146 -3.91 5.00 8.93
CA GLY A 146 -3.72 4.24 7.69
C GLY A 146 -2.81 3.02 7.86
N ARG A 147 -1.72 3.15 8.62
CA ARG A 147 -0.81 2.04 8.94
C ARG A 147 -1.51 0.96 9.74
N ALA A 148 -2.27 1.36 10.77
CA ALA A 148 -3.04 0.43 11.61
C ALA A 148 -4.10 -0.31 10.78
N ARG A 149 -4.82 0.39 9.88
CA ARG A 149 -5.82 -0.21 8.97
C ARG A 149 -5.20 -1.23 8.04
N LEU A 150 -4.14 -0.85 7.34
CA LEU A 150 -3.46 -1.74 6.40
C LEU A 150 -2.88 -2.96 7.12
N TRP A 151 -2.23 -2.77 8.27
CA TRP A 151 -1.70 -3.85 9.09
C TRP A 151 -2.80 -4.81 9.56
N ARG A 152 -3.94 -4.27 10.04
CA ARG A 152 -5.06 -5.09 10.50
C ARG A 152 -5.70 -5.87 9.36
N TYR A 153 -5.85 -5.25 8.19
CA TYR A 153 -6.30 -5.94 6.98
C TYR A 153 -5.33 -7.07 6.61
N ALA A 154 -4.03 -6.79 6.54
CA ALA A 154 -3.02 -7.78 6.20
C ALA A 154 -2.99 -8.95 7.21
N ARG A 155 -3.09 -8.67 8.51
CA ARG A 155 -3.22 -9.73 9.52
C ARG A 155 -4.49 -10.54 9.38
N THR A 156 -5.58 -9.89 9.00
CA THR A 156 -6.87 -10.53 8.87
C THR A 156 -6.91 -11.44 7.67
N TYR A 157 -6.32 -11.07 6.52
CA TYR A 157 -6.48 -11.78 5.25
C TYR A 157 -5.20 -12.46 4.73
N VAL A 158 -4.03 -11.84 4.92
CA VAL A 158 -2.74 -12.34 4.39
C VAL A 158 -2.11 -13.36 5.33
N ALA A 159 -2.09 -13.06 6.64
CA ALA A 159 -1.47 -13.94 7.65
C ALA A 159 -2.40 -15.05 8.18
N ARG A 160 -3.44 -15.42 7.42
CA ARG A 160 -4.33 -16.52 7.80
C ARG A 160 -3.58 -17.85 7.71
N PRO A 161 -3.74 -18.74 8.71
CA PRO A 161 -3.26 -20.11 8.58
C PRO A 161 -3.97 -20.77 7.40
N ARG A 162 -3.17 -21.34 6.49
CA ARG A 162 -3.66 -22.03 5.28
C ARG A 162 -3.73 -23.53 5.55
N THR A 163 -4.73 -24.19 4.98
CA THR A 163 -4.81 -25.65 5.02
C THR A 163 -3.77 -26.26 4.07
N LEU A 164 -3.26 -27.45 4.39
CA LEU A 164 -2.30 -28.15 3.54
C LEU A 164 -2.91 -28.37 2.15
N GLY A 165 -2.25 -27.88 1.09
CA GLY A 165 -2.73 -27.98 -0.29
C GLY A 165 -3.54 -26.78 -0.81
N GLU A 166 -3.81 -25.76 0.01
CA GLU A 166 -4.41 -24.52 -0.47
C GLU A 166 -3.41 -23.73 -1.32
N PRO A 167 -3.76 -23.30 -2.55
CA PRO A 167 -2.84 -22.56 -3.41
C PRO A 167 -2.45 -21.23 -2.76
N PRO A 168 -1.25 -20.70 -3.05
CA PRO A 168 -0.86 -19.40 -2.53
C PRO A 168 -1.82 -18.34 -3.06
N ALA A 169 -2.52 -17.69 -2.14
CA ALA A 169 -3.44 -16.63 -2.48
C ALA A 169 -2.72 -15.28 -2.44
N ASP A 170 -2.70 -14.59 -3.58
CA ASP A 170 -2.18 -13.24 -3.70
C ASP A 170 -3.27 -12.25 -3.30
N GLU A 171 -3.28 -11.89 -2.01
CA GLU A 171 -4.14 -10.82 -1.51
C GLU A 171 -3.74 -9.50 -2.17
N ARG A 172 -4.71 -8.79 -2.75
CA ARG A 172 -4.46 -7.55 -3.50
C ARG A 172 -5.24 -6.40 -2.91
N LEU A 173 -4.70 -5.19 -3.06
CA LEU A 173 -5.47 -3.96 -2.91
C LEU A 173 -5.90 -3.52 -4.30
N LEU A 174 -7.15 -3.10 -4.45
CA LEU A 174 -7.63 -2.45 -5.66
C LEU A 174 -7.61 -0.94 -5.42
N LEU A 175 -6.75 -0.23 -6.17
CA LEU A 175 -6.70 1.22 -6.18
C LEU A 175 -7.74 1.77 -7.13
N ILE A 176 -8.62 2.61 -6.60
CA ILE A 176 -9.69 3.28 -7.31
C ILE A 176 -9.49 4.79 -7.20
N VAL A 177 -9.51 5.46 -8.35
CA VAL A 177 -9.58 6.92 -8.46
C VAL A 177 -10.79 7.24 -9.31
N ASP A 178 -11.70 8.09 -8.81
CA ASP A 178 -12.91 8.49 -9.54
C ASP A 178 -13.79 7.32 -10.02
N LYS A 179 -13.97 6.32 -9.16
CA LYS A 179 -14.68 5.05 -9.48
C LYS A 179 -14.06 4.27 -10.65
N GLN A 180 -12.80 4.54 -11.01
CA GLN A 180 -12.07 3.76 -12.00
C GLN A 180 -10.90 3.01 -11.33
N PRO A 181 -10.75 1.70 -11.57
CA PRO A 181 -9.62 0.94 -11.05
C PRO A 181 -8.35 1.25 -11.85
N TRP A 182 -7.27 1.61 -11.16
CA TRP A 182 -5.99 1.98 -11.78
C TRP A 182 -4.86 0.98 -11.52
N ALA A 183 -4.86 0.35 -10.34
CA ALA A 183 -3.82 -0.60 -9.97
C ALA A 183 -4.36 -1.67 -9.02
N ALA A 184 -3.73 -2.85 -9.05
CA ALA A 184 -4.05 -3.96 -8.16
C ALA A 184 -2.81 -4.52 -7.43
N PRO A 185 -2.08 -3.70 -6.64
CA PRO A 185 -0.84 -4.14 -5.99
C PRO A 185 -1.07 -5.32 -5.02
N ILE A 186 -0.11 -6.23 -4.99
CA ILE A 186 -0.10 -7.38 -4.08
C ILE A 186 0.30 -6.92 -2.68
N ILE A 187 -0.44 -7.35 -1.67
CA ILE A 187 -0.07 -7.19 -0.26
C ILE A 187 0.83 -8.35 0.14
N ARG A 188 2.08 -8.03 0.41
CA ARG A 188 3.04 -9.04 0.88
C ARG A 188 2.79 -9.40 2.34
N SER A 189 3.20 -10.61 2.71
CA SER A 189 3.07 -11.13 4.08
C SER A 189 3.84 -10.30 5.11
N GLU A 190 4.89 -9.58 4.71
CA GLU A 190 5.65 -8.72 5.63
C GLU A 190 4.76 -7.65 6.26
N VAL A 191 3.76 -7.13 5.53
CA VAL A 191 2.83 -6.10 6.01
C VAL A 191 2.03 -6.58 7.23
N ALA A 192 1.78 -7.88 7.35
CA ALA A 192 1.05 -8.46 8.48
C ALA A 192 1.93 -8.63 9.74
N THR A 193 3.24 -8.44 9.64
CA THR A 193 4.16 -8.69 10.75
C THR A 193 4.15 -7.53 11.75
N SER A 194 4.42 -7.84 13.03
CA SER A 194 4.64 -6.80 14.04
C SER A 194 5.87 -5.95 13.73
N TRP A 195 6.88 -6.55 13.08
CA TRP A 195 8.09 -5.84 12.63
C TRP A 195 7.77 -4.74 11.63
N TRP A 196 6.92 -5.01 10.64
CA TRP A 196 6.50 -3.99 9.68
C TRP A 196 5.88 -2.80 10.41
N LEU A 197 4.88 -3.03 11.28
CA LEU A 197 4.22 -1.95 12.01
C LEU A 197 5.18 -1.16 12.90
N LEU A 198 6.07 -1.87 13.59
CA LEU A 198 7.09 -1.28 14.45
C LEU A 198 8.08 -0.42 13.65
N SER A 199 8.56 -0.91 12.51
CA SER A 199 9.45 -0.13 11.63
C SER A 199 8.80 1.16 11.11
N ARG A 200 7.49 1.14 10.86
CA ARG A 200 6.75 2.35 10.41
C ARG A 200 6.47 3.31 11.55
N ALA A 201 6.16 2.79 12.75
CA ALA A 201 6.03 3.60 13.96
C ALA A 201 7.34 4.32 14.29
N ALA A 202 8.47 3.63 14.08
CA ALA A 202 9.82 4.15 14.27
C ALA A 202 10.29 5.11 13.15
N ALA A 203 9.45 5.36 12.14
CA ALA A 203 9.75 6.16 10.96
C ALA A 203 11.06 5.74 10.24
N LEU A 204 11.41 4.45 10.30
CA LEU A 204 12.63 3.91 9.68
C LEU A 204 12.58 3.88 8.15
N GLN A 205 11.39 4.04 7.58
CA GLN A 205 11.17 4.02 6.15
C GLN A 205 10.34 5.22 5.72
N THR A 206 10.68 5.76 4.55
CA THR A 206 10.07 6.96 3.98
C THR A 206 8.70 6.66 3.37
N SER A 207 8.56 5.51 2.69
CA SER A 207 7.35 5.07 1.99
C SER A 207 6.77 3.81 2.64
N ASP A 208 5.47 3.83 2.96
CA ASP A 208 4.76 2.74 3.64
C ASP A 208 4.18 1.71 2.65
N VAL A 209 3.67 2.18 1.50
CA VAL A 209 3.14 1.35 0.41
C VAL A 209 3.80 1.77 -0.89
N GLN A 210 4.15 0.77 -1.70
CA GLN A 210 4.74 0.95 -3.03
C GLN A 210 3.85 0.25 -4.06
N ILE A 211 3.41 0.99 -5.07
CA ILE A 211 2.70 0.45 -6.22
C ILE A 211 3.72 0.36 -7.34
N GLN A 212 4.13 -0.87 -7.65
CA GLN A 212 5.14 -1.16 -8.65
C GLN A 212 4.94 -2.55 -9.27
N PRO A 213 5.47 -2.78 -10.48
CA PRO A 213 6.00 -1.76 -11.40
C PRO A 213 4.85 -1.03 -12.13
N ILE A 214 5.02 0.26 -12.39
CA ILE A 214 4.14 1.03 -13.30
C ILE A 214 5.00 1.45 -14.49
N PHE A 215 4.70 0.97 -15.70
CA PHE A 215 5.54 1.26 -16.88
C PHE A 215 5.13 2.52 -17.64
N ASP A 216 3.97 3.06 -17.32
CA ASP A 216 3.40 4.25 -17.94
C ASP A 216 3.45 5.42 -16.96
N GLU A 217 4.14 6.48 -17.34
CA GLU A 217 4.26 7.69 -16.52
C GLU A 217 2.91 8.38 -16.33
N GLU A 218 2.02 8.33 -17.33
CA GLU A 218 0.70 8.94 -17.26
C GLU A 218 -0.13 8.27 -16.16
N ILE A 219 -0.08 6.94 -16.06
CA ILE A 219 -0.76 6.19 -15.00
C ILE A 219 -0.22 6.57 -13.62
N ALA A 220 1.11 6.64 -13.48
CA ALA A 220 1.72 7.02 -12.20
C ALA A 220 1.29 8.45 -11.79
N ASN A 221 1.27 9.38 -12.74
CA ASN A 221 0.81 10.75 -12.56
C ASN A 221 -0.68 10.81 -12.21
N GLU A 222 -1.53 10.05 -12.89
CA GLU A 222 -2.98 10.04 -12.67
C GLU A 222 -3.31 9.55 -11.25
N ILE A 223 -2.58 8.56 -10.74
CA ILE A 223 -2.73 8.07 -9.36
C ILE A 223 -2.37 9.18 -8.35
N VAL A 224 -1.22 9.82 -8.51
CA VAL A 224 -0.75 10.85 -7.57
C VAL A 224 -1.61 12.13 -7.66
N ASN A 225 -1.98 12.54 -8.87
CA ASN A 225 -2.89 13.66 -9.09
C ASN A 225 -4.30 13.37 -8.56
N GLY A 226 -4.78 12.13 -8.74
CA GLY A 226 -6.02 11.64 -8.16
C GLY A 226 -6.04 11.75 -6.64
N PHE A 227 -4.96 11.38 -5.97
CA PHE A 227 -4.80 11.59 -4.52
C PHE A 227 -4.84 13.07 -4.15
N ARG A 228 -4.08 13.93 -4.84
CA ARG A 228 -4.05 15.38 -4.58
C ARG A 228 -5.43 16.01 -4.77
N LYS A 229 -6.16 15.62 -5.80
CA LYS A 229 -7.53 16.06 -6.08
C LYS A 229 -8.50 15.61 -4.99
N ALA A 230 -8.44 14.34 -4.57
CA ALA A 230 -9.24 13.84 -3.45
C ALA A 230 -8.99 14.62 -2.15
N ARG A 231 -7.72 14.90 -1.85
CA ARG A 231 -7.29 15.74 -0.72
C ARG A 231 -7.91 17.15 -0.77
N GLN A 232 -7.92 17.78 -1.94
CA GLN A 232 -8.51 19.11 -2.13
C GLN A 232 -10.04 19.07 -1.98
N LEU A 233 -10.71 18.04 -2.53
CA LEU A 233 -12.16 17.88 -2.41
C LEU A 233 -12.58 17.67 -0.95
N ALA A 234 -11.85 16.83 -0.21
CA ALA A 234 -12.07 16.61 1.22
C ALA A 234 -11.89 17.89 2.05
N GLN A 235 -10.89 18.73 1.74
CA GLN A 235 -10.68 20.01 2.41
C GLN A 235 -11.77 21.04 2.14
N LYS A 236 -12.34 21.03 0.93
CA LYS A 236 -13.41 21.96 0.54
C LYS A 236 -14.78 21.55 1.10
N GLY A 237 -14.89 20.41 1.79
CA GLY A 237 -16.18 19.84 2.21
C GLY A 237 -17.05 19.42 1.02
N VAL A 238 -16.47 19.32 -0.18
CA VAL A 238 -17.15 18.94 -1.42
C VAL A 238 -16.92 17.46 -1.66
N VAL A 239 -17.33 16.63 -0.71
CA VAL A 239 -17.66 15.21 -0.97
C VAL A 239 -18.79 14.83 -0.02
N PRO A 240 -19.92 14.29 -0.51
CA PRO A 240 -20.99 13.72 0.31
C PRO A 240 -20.56 12.44 1.05
#